data_AF-A0A8S0SFS1-F1
#
_entry.id   AF-A0A8S0SFS1-F1
#
_cell.length_a   1.000
_cell.length_b   1.000
_cell.length_c   1.000
_cell.angle_alpha   90.00
_cell.angle_beta   90.00
_cell.angle_gamma   90.00
#
_symmetry.space_group_name_H-M   'P 1'
#
loop_
_entity.id
_entity.type
_entity.pdbx_description
1 polymer ?
#
loop_
_entity_poly.entity_id
_entity_poly.type
_entity_poly.pdbx_seq_one_letter_code
_entity_poly.pdbx_strand_id
1 'polypeptide(L)'
;MIDHFPSLQQKEPEYYTDELIKGIILVLLVARTDTMSISMEWAMSLLLNHPESIKKIKAEIDANVPEDHLLDEQDLPKMRYLPNEKLTEFIPERDEFKKEEGYMLPFGAGAGRRKCPAGGIANRVLELTLGTLIEAFEWERVSEETMDMTEGTGFSMPKVKALTAKCKPRDATIKHSLVLSSIWLSFIIRKFQFPF
;
A
#
# COMPACT_ATOMS: atom_id res chain seq x y z
N MET A 1 17.64 4.12 10.74
CA MET A 1 17.01 4.55 12.02
C MET A 1 17.30 3.56 13.13
N ILE A 2 17.01 2.27 12.95
CA ILE A 2 17.31 1.23 13.94
C ILE A 2 18.81 1.14 14.23
N ASP A 3 19.64 1.24 13.19
CA ASP A 3 21.11 1.17 13.30
C ASP A 3 21.72 2.33 14.12
N HIS A 4 20.93 3.37 14.39
CA HIS A 4 21.37 4.49 15.21
C HIS A 4 21.15 4.24 16.71
N PHE A 5 20.19 3.38 17.10
CA PHE A 5 19.90 3.11 18.50
C PHE A 5 21.11 2.61 19.29
N PRO A 6 21.95 1.68 18.78
CA PRO A 6 23.16 1.27 19.51
C PRO A 6 24.09 2.43 19.88
N SER A 7 24.22 3.42 18.98
CA SER A 7 25.05 4.60 19.25
C SER A 7 24.43 5.53 20.32
N LEU A 8 23.11 5.57 20.42
CA LEU A 8 22.38 6.32 21.44
C LEU A 8 22.47 5.62 22.80
N GLN A 9 22.38 4.29 22.82
CA GLN A 9 22.59 3.48 24.04
C GLN A 9 23.99 3.69 24.62
N GLN A 10 25.02 3.79 23.76
CA GLN A 10 26.38 4.05 24.21
C GLN A 10 26.56 5.45 24.82
N LYS A 11 25.86 6.46 24.28
CA LYS A 11 25.97 7.85 24.73
C LYS A 11 25.15 8.14 25.98
N GLU A 12 23.94 7.61 26.06
CA GLU A 12 22.97 7.89 27.12
C GLU A 12 22.27 6.58 27.57
N PRO A 13 22.99 5.64 28.20
CA PRO A 13 22.48 4.31 28.53
C PRO A 13 21.32 4.32 29.54
N GLU A 14 21.30 5.30 30.45
CA GLU A 14 20.22 5.49 31.43
C GLU A 14 18.91 5.93 30.77
N TYR A 15 19.00 6.64 29.63
CA TYR A 15 17.84 7.15 28.90
C TYR A 15 17.38 6.15 27.83
N TYR A 16 18.30 5.61 27.04
CA TYR A 16 18.02 4.62 25.99
C TYR A 16 18.16 3.19 26.51
N THR A 17 17.28 2.81 27.43
CA THR A 17 17.24 1.42 27.91
C THR A 17 16.77 0.46 26.83
N ASP A 18 17.10 -0.82 26.98
CA ASP A 18 16.62 -1.88 26.08
C ASP A 18 15.10 -1.93 26.01
N GLU A 19 14.41 -1.72 27.14
CA GLU A 19 12.94 -1.69 27.21
C GLU A 19 12.37 -0.52 26.40
N LEU A 20 12.99 0.67 26.50
CA LEU A 20 12.55 1.83 25.74
C LEU A 20 12.75 1.62 24.23
N ILE A 21 13.91 1.12 23.82
CA ILE A 21 14.20 0.87 22.40
C ILE A 21 13.27 -0.20 21.83
N LYS A 22 13.06 -1.31 22.56
CA LYS A 22 12.09 -2.34 22.19
C LYS A 22 10.68 -1.75 22.07
N GLY A 23 10.29 -0.89 23.01
CA GLY A 23 9.00 -0.20 22.99
C GLY A 23 8.84 0.72 21.79
N ILE A 24 9.85 1.53 21.46
CA ILE A 24 9.85 2.42 20.28
C ILE A 24 9.73 1.58 19.00
N ILE A 25 10.52 0.52 18.86
CA ILE A 25 10.48 -0.36 17.68
C ILE A 25 9.09 -1.01 17.55
N LEU A 26 8.52 -1.51 18.65
CA LEU A 26 7.19 -2.12 18.66
C LEU A 26 6.11 -1.14 18.22
N VAL A 27 6.10 0.09 18.77
CA VAL A 27 5.13 1.12 18.40
C VAL A 27 5.21 1.47 16.93
N LEU A 28 6.43 1.62 16.39
CA LEU A 28 6.64 1.91 14.97
C LEU A 28 6.12 0.77 14.07
N LEU A 29 6.33 -0.49 14.45
CA LEU A 29 5.88 -1.64 13.69
C LEU A 29 4.35 -1.82 13.74
N VAL A 30 3.75 -1.70 14.93
CA VAL A 30 2.31 -1.85 15.12
C VAL A 30 1.56 -0.73 14.39
N ALA A 31 1.95 0.52 14.60
CA ALA A 31 1.30 1.65 13.94
C ALA A 31 1.44 1.57 12.42
N ARG A 32 2.60 1.18 11.89
CA ARG A 32 2.81 1.00 10.46
C ARG A 32 1.94 -0.12 9.89
N THR A 33 1.96 -1.30 10.50
CA THR A 33 1.32 -2.49 9.93
C THR A 33 -0.19 -2.32 9.85
N ASP A 34 -0.80 -1.85 10.93
CA ASP A 34 -2.25 -1.67 11.03
C ASP A 34 -2.76 -0.64 10.02
N THR A 35 -2.17 0.57 10.03
CA THR A 35 -2.59 1.66 9.13
C THR A 35 -2.33 1.35 7.67
N MET A 36 -1.21 0.70 7.35
CA MET A 36 -0.85 0.37 5.97
C MET A 36 -1.74 -0.75 5.41
N SER A 37 -1.97 -1.81 6.19
CA SER A 37 -2.84 -2.92 5.78
C SER A 37 -4.24 -2.42 5.46
N ILE A 38 -4.80 -1.57 6.33
CA ILE A 38 -6.15 -1.02 6.15
C ILE A 38 -6.19 -0.07 4.96
N SER A 39 -5.17 0.78 4.79
CA SER A 39 -5.09 1.68 3.63
C SER A 39 -5.03 0.91 2.30
N MET A 40 -4.23 -0.16 2.24
CA MET A 40 -4.18 -1.05 1.08
C MET A 40 -5.52 -1.74 0.83
N GLU A 41 -6.19 -2.21 1.89
CA GLU A 41 -7.47 -2.88 1.80
C GLU A 41 -8.56 -1.97 1.25
N TRP A 42 -8.67 -0.75 1.77
CA TRP A 42 -9.59 0.28 1.27
C TRP A 42 -9.29 0.64 -0.17
N ALA A 43 -8.02 0.88 -0.51
CA ALA A 43 -7.61 1.26 -1.86
C ALA A 43 -7.91 0.15 -2.88
N MET A 44 -7.56 -1.11 -2.59
CA MET A 44 -7.85 -2.24 -3.48
C MET A 44 -9.36 -2.51 -3.60
N SER A 45 -10.12 -2.40 -2.51
CA SER A 45 -11.59 -2.54 -2.56
C SER A 45 -12.21 -1.47 -3.44
N LEU A 46 -11.73 -0.23 -3.33
CA LEU A 46 -12.17 0.88 -4.16
C LEU A 46 -11.83 0.64 -5.64
N LEU A 47 -10.58 0.24 -5.93
CA LEU A 47 -10.14 -0.06 -7.29
C LEU A 47 -10.96 -1.19 -7.94
N LEU A 48 -11.34 -2.22 -7.17
CA LEU A 48 -12.20 -3.31 -7.65
C LEU A 48 -13.63 -2.87 -7.98
N ASN A 49 -14.12 -1.80 -7.34
CA ASN A 49 -15.37 -1.14 -7.72
C ASN A 49 -15.22 -0.26 -8.96
N HIS A 50 -14.00 0.10 -9.35
CA HIS A 50 -13.69 0.97 -10.49
C HIS A 50 -12.66 0.30 -11.44
N PRO A 51 -13.04 -0.77 -12.17
CA PRO A 51 -12.11 -1.52 -13.03
C PRO A 51 -11.46 -0.67 -14.14
N GLU A 52 -12.10 0.41 -14.58
CA GLU A 52 -11.50 1.37 -15.52
C GLU A 52 -10.27 2.09 -14.95
N SER A 53 -10.23 2.33 -13.63
CA SER A 53 -9.04 2.88 -12.96
C SER A 53 -7.88 1.89 -12.98
N ILE A 54 -8.15 0.62 -12.69
CA ILE A 54 -7.14 -0.45 -12.76
C ILE A 54 -6.56 -0.53 -14.18
N LYS A 55 -7.41 -0.50 -15.21
CA LYS A 55 -6.95 -0.52 -16.62
C LYS A 55 -6.04 0.66 -16.97
N LYS A 56 -6.38 1.87 -16.51
CA LYS A 56 -5.56 3.07 -16.74
C LYS A 56 -4.22 2.99 -16.04
N ILE A 57 -4.20 2.54 -14.79
CA ILE A 57 -2.96 2.35 -14.01
C ILE A 57 -2.08 1.31 -14.70
N LYS A 58 -2.65 0.17 -15.12
CA LYS A 58 -1.91 -0.86 -15.87
C LYS A 58 -1.30 -0.30 -17.16
N ALA A 59 -2.10 0.38 -17.97
CA ALA A 59 -1.62 0.97 -19.22
C ALA A 59 -0.51 2.01 -18.98
N GLU A 60 -0.58 2.75 -17.88
CA GLU A 60 0.46 3.71 -17.50
C GLU A 60 1.75 3.02 -17.05
N ILE A 61 1.65 1.95 -16.25
CA ILE A 61 2.80 1.13 -15.83
C ILE A 61 3.46 0.51 -17.05
N ASP A 62 2.69 -0.18 -17.90
CA ASP A 62 3.20 -0.86 -19.10
C ASP A 62 3.85 0.14 -20.10
N ALA A 63 3.45 1.42 -20.08
CA ALA A 63 4.01 2.47 -20.94
C ALA A 63 5.28 3.12 -20.39
N ASN A 64 5.47 3.16 -19.06
CA ASN A 64 6.53 3.94 -18.41
C ASN A 64 7.56 3.08 -17.66
N VAL A 65 7.25 1.82 -17.36
CA VAL A 65 8.13 0.84 -16.73
C VAL A 65 8.59 -0.15 -17.81
N PRO A 66 9.88 -0.13 -18.20
CA PRO A 66 10.43 -1.10 -19.15
C PRO A 66 10.37 -2.55 -18.63
N GLU A 67 10.29 -3.53 -19.53
CA GLU A 67 10.20 -4.98 -19.20
C GLU A 67 11.45 -5.57 -18.50
N ASP A 68 12.42 -4.77 -18.05
CA ASP A 68 13.65 -5.26 -17.39
C ASP A 68 13.61 -5.18 -15.85
N HIS A 69 12.68 -4.41 -15.27
CA HIS A 69 12.42 -4.37 -13.83
C HIS A 69 10.93 -4.20 -13.49
N LEU A 70 10.57 -4.52 -12.25
CA LEU A 70 9.26 -4.18 -11.69
C LEU A 70 9.25 -2.72 -11.25
N LEU A 71 8.05 -2.15 -11.07
CA LEU A 71 7.86 -0.79 -10.59
C LEU A 71 8.73 -0.48 -9.36
N ASP A 72 9.60 0.53 -9.47
CA ASP A 72 10.45 1.04 -8.38
C ASP A 72 10.07 2.48 -7.99
N GLU A 73 10.59 2.95 -6.86
CA GLU A 73 10.44 4.32 -6.35
C GLU A 73 10.85 5.38 -7.39
N GLN A 74 11.83 5.07 -8.25
CA GLN A 74 12.32 5.97 -9.29
C GLN A 74 11.31 6.20 -10.42
N ASP A 75 10.34 5.31 -10.59
CA ASP A 75 9.32 5.41 -11.63
C ASP A 75 8.07 6.15 -11.15
N LEU A 76 7.82 6.20 -9.84
CA LEU A 76 6.67 6.92 -9.26
C LEU A 76 6.52 8.37 -9.78
N PRO A 77 7.59 9.19 -9.93
CA PRO A 77 7.44 10.56 -10.43
C PRO A 77 6.90 10.64 -11.87
N LYS A 78 7.02 9.56 -12.65
CA LYS A 78 6.50 9.45 -14.02
C LYS A 78 5.02 9.02 -14.03
N MET A 79 4.51 8.46 -12.93
CA MET A 79 3.16 7.95 -12.83
C MET A 79 2.17 9.07 -12.49
N ARG A 80 1.22 9.31 -13.39
CA ARG A 80 0.20 10.34 -13.24
C ARG A 80 -1.06 9.83 -12.55
N TYR A 81 -1.38 8.53 -12.62
CA TYR A 81 -2.62 7.92 -12.13
C TYR A 81 -2.43 7.09 -10.86
N LEU A 82 -1.22 6.63 -10.58
CA LEU A 82 -0.89 5.87 -9.38
C LEU A 82 -0.93 6.65 -8.03
N PRO A 83 -0.71 7.99 -7.96
CA PRO A 83 -0.68 8.69 -6.68
C PRO A 83 -1.97 8.52 -5.85
N ASN A 84 -1.84 8.35 -4.53
CA ASN A 84 -2.97 8.13 -3.60
C ASN A 84 -4.04 9.23 -3.67
N GLU A 85 -3.62 10.46 -3.91
CA GLU A 85 -4.49 11.62 -4.10
C GLU A 85 -5.43 11.44 -5.31
N LYS A 86 -5.01 10.65 -6.32
CA LYS A 86 -5.76 10.42 -7.56
C LYS A 86 -6.46 9.07 -7.65
N LEU A 87 -5.96 8.06 -6.93
CA LEU A 87 -6.68 6.79 -6.71
C LEU A 87 -8.08 7.03 -6.12
N THR A 88 -8.25 8.14 -5.41
CA THR A 88 -9.52 8.58 -4.82
C THR A 88 -10.25 9.70 -5.60
N GLU A 89 -9.60 10.37 -6.56
CA GLU A 89 -10.26 11.35 -7.46
C GLU A 89 -11.15 10.67 -8.51
N PHE A 90 -11.02 9.35 -8.70
CA PHE A 90 -11.85 8.60 -9.66
C PHE A 90 -13.25 8.26 -9.12
N ILE A 91 -13.60 8.75 -7.93
CA ILE A 91 -14.96 8.69 -7.36
C ILE A 91 -15.67 9.99 -7.73
N PRO A 92 -16.70 9.97 -8.62
CA PRO A 92 -17.45 11.16 -9.00
C PRO A 92 -18.05 11.92 -7.80
N GLU A 93 -18.40 11.18 -6.74
CA GLU A 93 -19.03 11.71 -5.51
C GLU A 93 -18.07 12.52 -4.63
N ARG A 94 -16.75 12.55 -4.93
CA ARG A 94 -15.78 13.37 -4.18
C ARG A 94 -15.45 14.71 -4.85
N ASP A 95 -15.82 14.92 -6.11
CA ASP A 95 -15.76 16.26 -6.72
C ASP A 95 -16.79 17.20 -6.08
N GLU A 96 -17.85 16.67 -5.45
CA GLU A 96 -18.73 17.43 -4.55
C GLU A 96 -18.06 17.79 -3.22
N PHE A 97 -16.99 17.08 -2.83
CA PHE A 97 -16.21 17.32 -1.60
C PHE A 97 -15.08 18.34 -1.79
N LYS A 98 -14.95 18.97 -2.96
CA LYS A 98 -14.03 20.09 -3.18
C LYS A 98 -14.81 21.41 -3.24
N LYS A 99 -15.03 22.04 -2.07
CA LYS A 99 -14.61 23.45 -1.79
C LYS A 99 -15.16 24.08 -0.52
N GLU A 100 -16.15 23.50 0.14
CA GLU A 100 -16.70 24.07 1.36
C GLU A 100 -16.38 23.18 2.57
N GLU A 101 -15.49 23.70 3.43
CA GLU A 101 -15.18 23.22 4.79
C GLU A 101 -14.24 22.00 4.96
N GLY A 102 -12.91 22.28 4.99
CA GLY A 102 -11.93 21.46 5.74
C GLY A 102 -10.81 20.81 4.92
N TYR A 103 -9.55 21.08 5.26
CA TYR A 103 -8.40 20.40 4.67
C TYR A 103 -8.32 18.95 5.17
N MET A 104 -8.13 17.98 4.25
CA MET A 104 -7.81 16.59 4.59
C MET A 104 -6.40 16.50 5.20
N LEU A 105 -6.29 16.01 6.44
CA LEU A 105 -5.04 15.95 7.21
C LEU A 105 -4.75 14.51 7.67
N PRO A 106 -4.51 13.56 6.74
CA PRO A 106 -4.46 12.12 7.02
C PRO A 106 -3.26 11.73 7.89
N PHE A 107 -2.22 12.57 7.92
CA PHE A 107 -1.02 12.39 8.72
C PHE A 107 -0.94 13.37 9.91
N GLY A 108 -2.09 13.95 10.28
CA GLY A 108 -2.19 15.00 11.29
C GLY A 108 -2.00 16.41 10.71
N ALA A 109 -2.33 17.42 11.51
CA ALA A 109 -2.26 18.82 11.11
C ALA A 109 -0.81 19.31 10.94
N GLY A 110 -0.33 19.41 9.70
CA GLY A 110 0.86 20.15 9.28
C GLY A 110 2.08 20.05 10.22
N ALA A 111 2.63 21.20 10.63
CA ALA A 111 3.80 21.33 11.51
C ALA A 111 3.52 20.99 13.00
N GLY A 112 2.43 20.26 13.31
CA GLY A 112 2.09 19.88 14.67
C GLY A 112 3.09 18.93 15.32
N ARG A 113 3.24 19.02 16.65
CA ARG A 113 4.15 18.18 17.46
C ARG A 113 3.80 16.69 17.45
N ARG A 114 2.60 16.33 16.98
CA ARG A 114 2.07 14.95 16.92
C ARG A 114 1.79 14.48 15.49
N LYS A 115 2.34 15.15 14.48
CA LYS A 115 2.25 14.71 13.09
C LYS A 115 2.84 13.31 12.95
N CYS A 116 2.30 12.51 12.03
CA CYS A 116 2.84 11.19 11.74
C CYS A 116 4.28 11.35 11.25
N PRO A 117 5.29 10.80 11.95
CA PRO A 117 6.68 10.91 11.50
C PRO A 117 6.93 10.15 10.19
N ALA A 118 6.08 9.16 9.89
CA ALA A 118 6.14 8.37 8.65
C ALA A 118 5.27 8.96 7.51
N GLY A 119 4.61 10.11 7.69
CA GLY A 119 3.72 10.66 6.67
C GLY A 119 4.39 10.88 5.31
N GLY A 120 5.66 11.31 5.30
CA GLY A 120 6.40 11.53 4.06
C GLY A 120 6.73 10.25 3.27
N ILE A 121 6.77 9.09 3.92
CA ILE A 121 7.08 7.80 3.28
C ILE A 121 5.84 6.94 3.07
N ALA A 122 4.79 7.12 3.89
CA ALA A 122 3.59 6.30 3.86
C ALA A 122 2.92 6.28 2.48
N ASN A 123 2.74 7.44 1.85
CA ASN A 123 2.12 7.51 0.53
C ASN A 123 2.91 6.74 -0.53
N ARG A 124 4.24 6.91 -0.55
CA ARG A 124 5.12 6.21 -1.50
C ARG A 124 5.06 4.71 -1.34
N VAL A 125 5.09 4.22 -0.10
CA VAL A 125 4.99 2.78 0.17
C VAL A 125 3.65 2.24 -0.28
N LEU A 126 2.56 2.96 -0.02
CA LEU A 126 1.23 2.57 -0.45
C LEU A 126 1.12 2.54 -1.98
N GLU A 127 1.59 3.58 -2.67
CA GLU A 127 1.61 3.69 -4.13
C GLU A 127 2.44 2.58 -4.78
N LEU A 128 3.66 2.34 -4.29
CA LEU A 128 4.53 1.27 -4.78
C LEU A 128 3.89 -0.09 -4.60
N THR A 129 3.32 -0.35 -3.43
CA THR A 129 2.74 -1.66 -3.15
C THR A 129 1.51 -1.89 -4.02
N LEU A 130 0.60 -0.91 -4.11
CA LEU A 130 -0.59 -1.01 -4.97
C LEU A 130 -0.20 -1.14 -6.44
N GLY A 131 0.75 -0.31 -6.90
CA GLY A 131 1.27 -0.36 -8.26
C GLY A 131 1.89 -1.72 -8.58
N THR A 132 2.72 -2.26 -7.70
CA THR A 132 3.32 -3.59 -7.84
C THR A 132 2.25 -4.70 -7.87
N LEU A 133 1.21 -4.61 -7.01
CA LEU A 133 0.11 -5.58 -7.01
C LEU A 133 -0.70 -5.53 -8.30
N ILE A 134 -0.94 -4.34 -8.85
CA ILE A 134 -1.65 -4.14 -10.11
C ILE A 134 -0.79 -4.57 -11.30
N GLU A 135 0.50 -4.30 -11.25
CA GLU A 135 1.49 -4.72 -12.24
C GLU A 135 1.59 -6.25 -12.30
N ALA A 136 1.60 -6.91 -11.14
CA ALA A 136 1.86 -8.34 -11.04
C ALA A 136 0.63 -9.22 -11.27
N PHE A 137 -0.59 -8.72 -11.04
CA PHE A 137 -1.79 -9.55 -11.03
C PHE A 137 -2.98 -8.95 -11.79
N GLU A 138 -3.76 -9.83 -12.41
CA GLU A 138 -5.16 -9.59 -12.77
C GLU A 138 -6.04 -9.76 -11.54
N TRP A 139 -6.85 -8.74 -11.25
CA TRP A 139 -7.71 -8.67 -10.07
C TRP A 139 -9.17 -8.71 -10.50
N GLU A 140 -9.93 -9.64 -9.92
CA GLU A 140 -11.35 -9.84 -10.19
C GLU A 140 -12.12 -9.92 -8.86
N ARG A 141 -13.36 -9.43 -8.85
CA ARG A 141 -14.27 -9.63 -7.72
C ARG A 141 -14.67 -11.10 -7.63
N VAL A 142 -14.96 -11.57 -6.42
CA VAL A 142 -15.43 -12.94 -6.20
C VAL A 142 -16.85 -13.14 -6.77
N SER A 143 -17.68 -12.11 -6.65
CA SER A 143 -19.06 -12.05 -7.15
C SER A 143 -19.27 -10.81 -8.05
N GLU A 144 -20.45 -10.71 -8.66
CA GLU A 144 -20.85 -9.53 -9.46
C GLU A 144 -21.18 -8.30 -8.59
N GLU A 145 -21.42 -8.52 -7.29
CA GLU A 145 -21.72 -7.47 -6.31
C GLU A 145 -20.55 -6.51 -6.12
N THR A 146 -20.83 -5.24 -5.87
CA THR A 146 -19.80 -4.25 -5.51
C THR A 146 -19.19 -4.57 -4.15
N MET A 147 -17.90 -4.28 -4.00
CA MET A 147 -17.20 -4.39 -2.73
C MET A 147 -17.89 -3.51 -1.70
N ASP A 148 -18.25 -4.09 -0.55
CA ASP A 148 -18.82 -3.38 0.58
C ASP A 148 -17.81 -2.35 1.11
N MET A 149 -18.16 -1.06 1.05
CA MET A 149 -17.34 0.05 1.50
C MET A 149 -17.78 0.60 2.86
N THR A 150 -18.56 -0.17 3.62
CA THR A 150 -19.02 0.25 4.95
C THR A 150 -17.88 0.19 5.97
N GLU A 151 -17.69 1.28 6.69
CA GLU A 151 -16.78 1.37 7.83
C GLU A 151 -17.33 0.56 9.02
N GLY A 152 -16.49 -0.31 9.56
CA GLY A 152 -16.74 -1.09 10.77
C GLY A 152 -16.17 -0.40 12.01
N THR A 153 -16.56 -0.91 13.17
CA THR A 153 -16.06 -0.40 14.45
C THR A 153 -14.66 -0.93 14.74
N GLY A 154 -13.70 -0.05 15.01
CA GLY A 154 -12.34 -0.44 15.39
C GLY A 154 -11.43 0.76 15.65
N PHE A 155 -10.18 0.48 16.01
CA PHE A 155 -9.17 1.51 16.26
C PHE A 155 -8.82 2.33 15.00
N SER A 156 -8.91 1.71 13.83
CA SER A 156 -8.31 2.19 12.59
C SER A 156 -9.26 2.15 11.38
N MET A 157 -10.52 2.56 11.55
CA MET A 157 -11.54 2.59 10.49
C MET A 157 -11.54 1.32 9.61
N PRO A 158 -11.64 0.10 10.21
CA PRO A 158 -11.64 -1.14 9.45
C PRO A 158 -12.88 -1.23 8.56
N LYS A 159 -12.89 -2.13 7.57
CA LYS A 159 -14.11 -2.46 6.84
C LYS A 159 -14.99 -3.42 7.66
N VAL A 160 -16.31 -3.33 7.52
CA VAL A 160 -17.24 -4.34 8.12
C VAL A 160 -16.95 -5.73 7.56
N LYS A 161 -16.70 -5.82 6.25
CA LYS A 161 -16.31 -7.05 5.57
C LYS A 161 -14.92 -6.88 4.98
N ALA A 162 -14.03 -7.80 5.34
CA ALA A 162 -12.68 -7.81 4.81
C ALA A 162 -12.69 -8.03 3.28
N LEU A 163 -11.70 -7.44 2.60
CA LEU A 163 -11.48 -7.60 1.17
C LEU A 163 -11.27 -9.09 0.82
N THR A 164 -12.13 -9.61 -0.04
CA THR A 164 -11.95 -10.90 -0.69
C THR A 164 -12.01 -10.71 -2.20
N ALA A 165 -10.95 -11.10 -2.90
CA ALA A 165 -10.82 -10.94 -4.35
C ALA A 165 -10.07 -12.13 -4.96
N LYS A 166 -10.29 -12.38 -6.25
CA LYS A 166 -9.49 -13.31 -7.04
C LYS A 166 -8.29 -12.56 -7.60
N CYS A 167 -7.10 -13.13 -7.50
CA CYS A 167 -5.91 -12.62 -8.17
C CYS A 167 -5.27 -13.71 -9.03
N LYS A 168 -4.90 -13.37 -10.26
CA LYS A 168 -4.20 -14.25 -11.20
C LYS A 168 -2.91 -13.58 -11.65
N PRO A 169 -1.73 -14.23 -11.62
CA PRO A 169 -0.49 -13.62 -12.11
C PRO A 169 -0.62 -13.16 -13.57
N ARG A 170 -0.04 -12.01 -13.91
CA ARG A 170 0.04 -11.51 -15.30
C ARG A 170 1.20 -12.18 -16.05
N ASP A 171 0.97 -12.51 -17.32
CA ASP A 171 1.99 -13.14 -18.19
C ASP A 171 3.23 -12.26 -18.37
N ALA A 172 3.05 -10.93 -18.43
CA ALA A 172 4.14 -9.96 -18.52
C ALA A 172 5.10 -10.06 -17.32
N THR A 173 4.56 -10.24 -16.11
CA THR A 173 5.33 -10.34 -14.85
C THR A 173 6.00 -11.69 -14.68
N ILE A 174 5.43 -12.77 -15.24
CA ILE A 174 6.02 -14.12 -15.20
C ILE A 174 7.42 -14.11 -15.85
N LYS A 175 7.63 -13.27 -16.88
CA LYS A 175 8.93 -13.11 -17.56
C LYS A 175 10.04 -12.56 -16.65
N HIS A 176 9.73 -11.63 -15.74
CA HIS A 176 10.71 -11.13 -14.75
C HIS A 176 11.09 -12.21 -13.73
N SER A 177 10.17 -13.11 -13.36
CA SER A 177 10.47 -14.22 -12.45
C SER A 177 11.38 -15.27 -13.08
N LEU A 178 11.38 -15.43 -14.41
CA LEU A 178 12.26 -16.36 -15.13
C LEU A 178 13.73 -15.90 -15.13
N VAL A 179 14.00 -14.61 -14.89
CA VAL A 179 15.37 -14.08 -14.72
C VAL A 179 15.90 -14.32 -13.30
N LEU A 180 15.03 -14.52 -12.30
CA LEU A 180 15.40 -14.77 -10.89
C LEU A 180 15.14 -16.20 -10.41
N SER A 181 14.73 -17.12 -11.28
CA SER A 181 14.34 -18.48 -10.90
C SER A 181 15.21 -19.57 -11.49
N SER A 182 16.32 -19.84 -10.80
CA SER A 182 16.79 -21.22 -10.65
C SER A 182 16.62 -21.77 -9.24
N ILE A 183 16.21 -20.96 -8.24
CA ILE A 183 16.20 -21.43 -6.84
C ILE A 183 14.93 -21.07 -6.02
N TRP A 184 14.20 -19.99 -6.33
CA TRP A 184 13.12 -19.50 -5.43
C TRP A 184 11.67 -19.95 -5.75
N LEU A 185 11.39 -20.44 -6.97
CA LEU A 185 10.01 -20.77 -7.37
C LEU A 185 9.41 -21.96 -6.61
N SER A 186 10.24 -22.87 -6.09
CA SER A 186 9.77 -24.08 -5.39
C SER A 186 9.23 -23.80 -3.99
N PHE A 187 9.52 -22.64 -3.38
CA PHE A 187 9.18 -22.38 -1.98
C PHE A 187 7.88 -21.57 -1.79
N ILE A 188 7.52 -20.70 -2.75
CA ILE A 188 6.33 -19.84 -2.63
C ILE A 188 5.08 -20.52 -3.21
N ILE A 189 5.21 -21.28 -4.31
CA ILE A 189 4.06 -21.94 -4.96
C ILE A 189 3.43 -23.03 -4.05
N ARG A 190 4.18 -23.59 -3.09
CA ARG A 190 3.66 -24.63 -2.19
C ARG A 190 2.77 -24.12 -1.05
N LYS A 191 2.61 -22.81 -0.85
CA LYS A 191 1.84 -22.25 0.27
C LYS A 191 0.56 -21.51 -0.11
N PHE A 192 0.36 -21.17 -1.39
CA PHE A 192 -0.89 -20.61 -1.90
C PHE A 192 -1.59 -21.64 -2.77
N GLN A 193 -2.38 -22.50 -2.12
CA GLN A 193 -3.23 -23.46 -2.79
C GLN A 193 -4.51 -22.73 -3.26
N PHE A 194 -4.50 -22.22 -4.48
CA PHE A 194 -5.72 -21.78 -5.15
C PHE A 194 -6.55 -23.02 -5.53
N PRO A 195 -7.83 -23.12 -5.12
CA PRO A 195 -8.70 -24.17 -5.61
C PRO A 195 -9.09 -23.83 -7.06
N PHE A 196 -8.93 -24.81 -7.95
CA PHE A 196 -9.52 -24.79 -9.29
C PHE A 196 -11.05 -24.88 -9.21
#